data_AF-A0A4R2CPT3-F1
#
_entry.id   AF-A0A4R2CPT3-F1
#
_cell.length_a   1.000
_cell.length_b   1.000
_cell.length_c   1.000
_cell.angle_alpha   90.00
_cell.angle_beta   90.00
_cell.angle_gamma   90.00
#
_symmetry.space_group_name_H-M   'P 1'
#
loop_
_entity.id
_entity.type
_entity.pdbx_description
1 polymer ?
#
loop_
_entity_poly.entity_id
_entity_poly.type
_entity_poly.pdbx_seq_one_letter_code
_entity_poly.pdbx_strand_id
1 'polypeptide(L)' 'MSAQSDKSPFLHELEVEVETELDQVESSAPADEVVVPPSEWLFDPTDIDREEASLRSLLGAVEALEGDHRQDSTGQ' A
#
# COMPACT_ATOMS: atom_id res chain seq x y z
N MET A 1 -0.72 30.15 -2.48
CA MET A 1 -0.28 28.77 -2.74
C MET A 1 -0.69 27.96 -1.53
N SER A 2 -1.81 27.23 -1.62
CA SER A 2 -2.45 26.56 -0.47
C SER A 2 -2.84 25.13 -0.82
N ALA A 3 -1.93 24.39 -1.47
CA ALA A 3 -2.11 22.98 -1.82
C ALA A 3 -1.29 22.04 -0.91
N GLN A 4 -0.58 22.57 0.08
CA GLN A 4 0.31 21.79 0.96
C GLN A 4 -0.45 21.20 2.16
N SER A 5 -1.50 21.87 2.67
CA SER A 5 -2.28 21.39 3.84
C SER A 5 -3.36 20.35 3.50
N ASP A 6 -3.85 20.33 2.26
CA ASP A 6 -4.88 19.39 1.81
C ASP A 6 -4.33 17.98 1.55
N LYS A 7 -3.00 17.86 1.37
CA LYS A 7 -2.31 16.60 1.10
C LYS A 7 -2.10 15.74 2.35
N SER A 8 -2.02 16.33 3.54
CA SER A 8 -1.83 15.56 4.78
C SER A 8 -3.02 14.66 5.13
N PRO A 9 -4.30 15.10 5.07
CA PRO A 9 -5.42 14.20 5.30
C PRO A 9 -5.60 13.17 4.17
N PHE A 10 -5.26 13.54 2.93
CA PHE A 10 -5.29 12.63 1.78
C PHE A 10 -4.25 11.51 1.86
N LEU A 11 -3.02 11.82 2.28
CA LEU A 11 -1.95 10.82 2.42
C LEU A 11 -2.28 9.84 3.55
N HIS A 12 -2.85 10.32 4.65
CA HIS A 12 -3.29 9.47 5.75
C HIS A 12 -4.47 8.55 5.36
N GLU A 13 -5.43 9.05 4.58
CA GLU A 13 -6.53 8.22 4.06
C GLU A 13 -6.00 7.13 3.12
N LEU A 14 -5.03 7.47 2.26
CA LEU A 14 -4.38 6.53 1.35
C LEU A 14 -3.54 5.47 2.08
N GLU A 15 -2.86 5.84 3.16
CA GLU A 15 -2.14 4.90 4.03
C GLU A 15 -3.09 3.83 4.60
N VAL A 16 -4.22 4.25 5.17
CA VAL A 16 -5.24 3.36 5.74
C VAL A 16 -5.85 2.44 4.69
N GLU A 17 -6.09 2.94 3.48
CA GLU A 17 -6.61 2.15 2.36
C GLU A 17 -5.60 1.08 1.93
N VAL A 18 -4.33 1.45 1.76
CA VAL A 18 -3.25 0.52 1.39
C VAL A 18 -2.99 -0.54 2.45
N GLU A 19 -3.03 -0.18 3.74
CA GLU A 19 -2.95 -1.14 4.85
C GLU A 19 -4.13 -2.13 4.83
N THR A 20 -5.34 -1.64 4.57
CA THR A 20 -6.54 -2.49 4.48
C THR A 20 -6.47 -3.45 3.29
N GLU A 21 -5.90 -3.02 2.16
CA GLU A 21 -5.67 -3.90 1.03
C GLU A 21 -4.59 -4.95 1.33
N LEU A 22 -3.49 -4.57 1.98
CA LEU A 22 -2.42 -5.49 2.39
C LEU A 22 -2.94 -6.56 3.36
N ASP A 23 -3.73 -6.16 4.37
CA ASP A 23 -4.35 -7.10 5.32
C ASP A 23 -5.30 -8.09 4.63
N GLN A 24 -6.02 -7.65 3.59
CA GLN A 24 -6.89 -8.53 2.81
C GLN A 24 -6.08 -9.49 1.93
N VAL A 25 -4.96 -9.05 1.36
CA VAL A 25 -4.05 -9.92 0.60
C VAL A 25 -3.42 -10.96 1.53
N GLU A 26 -2.93 -10.55 2.70
CA GLU A 26 -2.33 -11.45 3.68
C GLU A 26 -3.35 -12.45 4.26
N SER A 27 -4.60 -12.01 4.47
CA SER A 27 -5.69 -12.88 4.94
C SER A 27 -6.26 -13.78 3.82
N SER A 28 -6.17 -13.35 2.56
CA SER A 28 -6.56 -14.15 1.39
C SER A 28 -5.47 -15.12 0.95
N ALA A 29 -4.23 -14.98 1.46
CA ALA A 29 -3.21 -15.99 1.30
C ALA A 29 -3.72 -17.29 1.95
N PRO A 30 -3.84 -18.39 1.20
CA PRO A 30 -4.41 -19.60 1.74
C PRO A 30 -3.50 -20.09 2.88
N ALA A 31 -4.05 -20.16 4.09
CA ALA A 31 -3.36 -20.54 5.33
C ALA A 31 -2.74 -21.96 5.33
N ASP A 32 -2.91 -22.68 4.23
CA ASP A 32 -2.28 -23.94 3.88
C ASP A 32 -2.18 -23.91 2.35
N GLU A 33 -1.02 -24.22 1.78
CA GLU A 33 -0.74 -24.18 0.33
C GLU A 33 -1.69 -25.10 -0.45
N VAL A 34 -2.95 -24.69 -0.64
CA VAL A 34 -3.85 -25.32 -1.59
C VAL A 34 -3.33 -24.91 -2.95
N VAL A 35 -2.39 -25.70 -3.47
CA VAL A 35 -1.90 -25.61 -4.84
C VAL A 35 -3.04 -26.03 -5.75
N VAL A 36 -3.99 -25.11 -5.95
CA VAL A 36 -4.99 -25.21 -7.01
C VAL A 36 -4.22 -25.31 -8.33
N PRO A 37 -4.62 -26.17 -9.28
CA PRO A 37 -3.97 -26.20 -10.57
C PRO A 37 -4.05 -24.81 -11.25
N PRO A 38 -3.03 -24.39 -12.03
CA PRO A 38 -3.01 -23.07 -12.66
C PRO A 38 -4.23 -22.75 -13.55
N SER A 39 -4.94 -23.78 -14.02
CA SER A 39 -6.20 -23.65 -14.76
C SER A 39 -7.40 -23.19 -13.91
N GLU A 40 -7.30 -23.28 -12.59
CA GLU A 40 -8.33 -22.91 -11.61
C GLU A 40 -7.95 -21.64 -10.83
N TRP A 41 -6.81 -21.03 -11.16
CA TRP A 41 -6.40 -19.75 -10.59
C TRP A 41 -7.27 -18.62 -11.14
N LEU A 42 -7.88 -17.86 -10.23
CA LEU A 42 -8.55 -16.61 -10.58
C LEU A 42 -7.53 -15.49 -10.88
N PHE A 43 -6.35 -15.56 -10.26
CA PHE A 43 -5.24 -14.61 -10.41
C PHE A 43 -3.91 -15.36 -10.41
N ASP A 44 -2.94 -14.90 -11.21
CA ASP A 44 -1.59 -15.45 -11.21
C ASP A 44 -0.90 -15.09 -9.88
N PRO A 45 -0.35 -16.06 -9.12
CA PRO A 45 0.41 -15.79 -7.89
C PRO A 45 1.54 -14.77 -8.11
N THR A 46 2.15 -14.77 -9.30
CA THR A 46 3.19 -13.81 -9.68
C THR A 46 2.64 -12.39 -9.78
N ASP A 47 1.39 -12.23 -10.24
CA ASP A 47 0.72 -10.93 -10.29
C ASP A 47 0.34 -10.45 -8.89
N ILE A 48 -0.11 -11.35 -8.00
CA ILE A 48 -0.37 -11.04 -6.58
C ILE A 48 0.92 -10.56 -5.90
N ASP A 49 2.02 -11.30 -6.02
CA ASP A 49 3.31 -10.92 -5.44
C ASP A 49 3.80 -9.56 -5.97
N ARG A 50 3.55 -9.30 -7.26
CA ARG A 50 3.92 -8.03 -7.91
C ARG A 50 3.06 -6.87 -7.42
N GLU A 51 1.76 -7.08 -7.26
CA GLU A 51 0.82 -6.09 -6.74
C GLU A 51 1.15 -5.76 -5.28
N GLU A 52 1.43 -6.77 -4.46
CA GLU A 52 1.88 -6.61 -3.07
C GLU A 52 3.20 -5.84 -2.98
N ALA A 53 4.17 -6.14 -3.85
CA ALA A 53 5.43 -5.38 -3.94
C ALA A 53 5.19 -3.91 -4.37
N SER A 54 4.23 -3.68 -5.27
CA SER A 54 3.84 -2.34 -5.72
C SER A 54 3.18 -1.55 -4.58
N LEU A 55 2.26 -2.17 -3.83
CA LEU A 55 1.58 -1.56 -2.69
C LEU A 55 2.58 -1.18 -1.58
N ARG A 56 3.52 -2.08 -1.24
CA ARG A 56 4.59 -1.78 -0.27
C ARG A 56 5.50 -0.65 -0.74
N SER A 57 5.82 -0.61 -2.03
CA SER A 57 6.60 0.49 -2.59
C SER A 57 5.85 1.81 -2.54
N LEU A 58 4.53 1.80 -2.77
CA LEU A 58 3.69 2.99 -2.69
C LEU A 58 3.59 3.49 -1.24
N LEU A 59 3.36 2.60 -0.29
CA LEU A 59 3.31 2.92 1.13
C LEU A 59 4.60 3.61 1.59
N GLY A 60 5.76 3.03 1.26
CA GLY A 60 7.05 3.66 1.60
C GLY A 60 7.27 5.03 0.93
N ALA A 61 6.70 5.26 -0.25
CA ALA A 61 6.75 6.57 -0.91
C ALA A 61 5.81 7.59 -0.23
N VAL A 62 4.64 7.16 0.24
CA VAL A 62 3.68 7.97 1.00
C VAL A 62 4.28 8.37 2.35
N GLU A 63 4.80 7.40 3.12
CA GLU A 63 5.47 7.63 4.40
C GLU A 63 6.64 8.62 4.26
N ALA A 64 7.46 8.47 3.21
CA ALA A 64 8.57 9.38 2.94
C ALA A 64 8.11 10.80 2.64
N LEU A 65 7.02 10.96 1.88
CA LEU A 65 6.44 12.27 1.56
C LEU A 65 5.78 12.92 2.77
N GLU A 66 5.10 12.16 3.63
CA GLU A 66 4.55 12.67 4.88
C GLU A 66 5.65 13.11 5.86
N GLY A 67 6.73 12.34 5.96
CA GLY A 67 7.93 12.69 6.72
C GLY A 67 8.53 14.01 6.26
N ASP A 68 8.69 14.20 4.95
CA ASP A 68 9.22 15.44 4.36
C ASP A 68 8.29 16.65 4.60
N HIS A 69 6.98 16.46 4.44
CA HIS A 69 5.97 17.48 4.73
C HIS A 69 5.97 17.92 6.21
N ARG A 70 6.23 17.00 7.14
CA ARG A 70 6.37 17.30 8.56
C ARG A 70 7.68 18.04 8.86
N GLN A 71 8.76 17.73 8.14
CA GLN A 71 10.05 18.42 8.29
C GLN A 71 10.04 19.85 7.72
N ASP A 72 9.33 20.10 6.61
CA ASP A 72 9.13 21.44 6.02
C ASP A 72 8.41 22.40 6.99
N SER A 73 7.59 21.87 7.91
CA SER A 73 6.93 22.66 8.96
C SER A 73 7.81 23.04 10.15
N THR A 74 9.06 22.53 10.23
CA THR A 74 9.98 22.75 11.36
C THR A 74 11.24 23.56 10.99
N GLY A 75 11.34 24.05 9.75
CA GLY A 75 12.41 24.94 9.30
C GLY A 75 11.99 26.41 9.34
N GLN A 76 11.98 27.03 10.53
CA GLN A 76 12.00 28.50 10.68
C GLN A 76 13.44 29.01 10.83
#